data_AF-Q8EV98-F1
#
_entry.id   AF-Q8EV98-F1
#
_cell.length_a   1.000
_cell.length_b   1.000
_cell.length_c   1.000
_cell.angle_alpha   90.00
_cell.angle_beta   90.00
_cell.angle_gamma   90.00
#
_symmetry.space_group_name_H-M   'P 1'
#
loop_
_entity.id
_entity.type
_entity.pdbx_description
1 polymer ?
#
loop_
_entity_poly.entity_id
_entity_poly.type
_entity_poly.pdbx_seq_one_letter_code
_entity_poly.pdbx_strand_id
1 'polypeptide(L)'
;MKIKKIKLLKALALTGAFGIVATVPVIVSSCSSTSDNNVNGNGGQGGDQQTQTSVKPDLKSEVNLSGKLTGVYDTSADNRKDTNTLISDDIKANPDKYFNNAADIKDAIKDAKVTVNGNFSASEWNTQGAKDYAEWSKDNSQAIPTVTYPTAAKQIDIASLNELKTVTFKDSDTISTFITESKITIDKFSEMEKFRVENKLHLSSGDLLHVNLKADNKTTGQAGLNLDLQIPVSNINLKTSLTVSVDATTNTTGNKIEAVSDLKTNFSYNIGIDSTVNFTDPKISQSLTKTEADDATEVLKKLGYAGTDGTIDNDKVSAAIGVYNCKFTAVSSKEDTTVSAKTGKKAYKVTLSAEPFDSNYVWDDGQIGAKQVDFTVQLTVNN
;
A
#
# COMPACT_ATOMS: atom_id res chain seq x y z
N MET A 1 12.81 -51.47 -4.59
CA MET A 1 12.39 -50.52 -3.55
C MET A 1 11.08 -49.86 -4.02
N LYS A 2 9.97 -50.15 -3.33
CA LYS A 2 8.63 -49.62 -3.57
C LYS A 2 8.28 -48.70 -2.39
N ILE A 3 7.88 -47.44 -2.64
CA ILE A 3 6.94 -46.62 -1.84
C ILE A 3 6.34 -45.61 -2.84
N LYS A 4 5.20 -45.85 -3.50
CA LYS A 4 3.78 -45.74 -3.11
C LYS A 4 3.37 -44.42 -2.39
N LYS A 5 2.62 -43.60 -3.16
CA LYS A 5 1.24 -43.13 -2.90
C LYS A 5 0.96 -41.87 -2.04
N ILE A 6 -0.05 -41.13 -2.55
CA ILE A 6 -1.13 -40.34 -1.86
C ILE A 6 -0.86 -38.84 -1.63
N LYS A 7 -1.44 -37.99 -2.49
CA LYS A 7 -2.67 -37.17 -2.28
C LYS A 7 -2.54 -36.13 -1.15
N LEU A 8 -2.54 -34.86 -1.53
CA LEU A 8 -3.29 -33.83 -0.79
C LEU A 8 -3.75 -32.70 -1.73
N LEU A 9 -4.82 -32.97 -2.49
CA LEU A 9 -5.83 -31.95 -2.74
C LEU A 9 -6.60 -31.78 -1.42
N LYS A 10 -6.65 -30.56 -0.85
CA LYS A 10 -7.86 -29.91 -0.30
C LYS A 10 -7.53 -28.65 0.50
N ALA A 11 -8.10 -27.54 0.00
CA ALA A 11 -8.60 -26.36 0.73
C ALA A 11 -7.61 -25.49 1.52
N LEU A 12 -7.28 -24.33 0.94
CA LEU A 12 -7.72 -23.08 1.57
C LEU A 12 -8.37 -22.20 0.50
N ALA A 13 -9.69 -22.21 0.51
CA ALA A 13 -10.48 -21.16 -0.09
C ALA A 13 -10.29 -19.89 0.76
N LEU A 14 -9.99 -18.77 0.13
CA LEU A 14 -10.47 -17.46 0.56
C LEU A 14 -10.70 -16.62 -0.68
N THR A 15 -11.89 -16.84 -1.21
CA THR A 15 -12.66 -15.90 -2.02
C THR A 15 -12.60 -14.50 -1.43
N GLY A 16 -11.94 -13.57 -2.12
CA GLY A 16 -12.29 -12.15 -2.05
C GLY A 16 -13.44 -11.91 -3.01
N ALA A 17 -14.67 -12.06 -2.53
CA ALA A 17 -15.85 -11.69 -3.30
C ALA A 17 -15.90 -10.17 -3.43
N PHE A 18 -15.64 -9.63 -4.62
CA PHE A 18 -16.06 -8.28 -4.96
C PHE A 18 -17.49 -8.36 -5.49
N GLY A 19 -18.44 -7.94 -4.66
CA GLY A 19 -19.83 -7.80 -5.05
C GLY A 19 -20.01 -6.52 -5.86
N ILE A 20 -20.36 -6.65 -7.14
CA ILE A 20 -21.15 -5.63 -7.84
C ILE A 20 -22.28 -6.37 -8.57
N VAL A 21 -23.51 -6.03 -8.19
CA VAL A 21 -24.73 -6.45 -8.88
C VAL A 21 -24.97 -5.42 -9.99
N ALA A 22 -24.83 -5.83 -11.25
CA ALA A 22 -25.38 -5.10 -12.38
C ALA A 22 -25.82 -6.09 -13.45
N THR A 23 -27.11 -6.44 -13.42
CA THR A 23 -27.78 -7.07 -14.56
C THR A 23 -27.81 -6.07 -15.72
N VAL A 24 -27.12 -6.37 -16.82
CA VAL A 24 -27.30 -5.64 -18.09
C VAL A 24 -27.43 -6.67 -19.21
N PRO A 25 -28.42 -6.53 -20.14
CA PRO A 25 -28.62 -7.50 -21.20
C PRO A 25 -27.45 -7.48 -22.19
N VAL A 26 -26.98 -8.66 -22.57
CA VAL A 26 -26.06 -8.82 -23.70
C VAL A 26 -26.86 -8.57 -24.99
N ILE A 27 -26.62 -7.44 -25.65
CA ILE A 27 -26.98 -7.27 -27.06
C ILE A 27 -25.76 -7.72 -27.87
N VAL A 28 -25.85 -8.92 -28.44
CA VAL A 28 -24.90 -9.40 -29.44
C VAL A 28 -25.27 -8.70 -30.75
N SER A 29 -24.57 -7.63 -31.12
CA SER A 29 -24.73 -7.03 -32.44
C SER A 29 -23.87 -7.82 -33.43
N SER A 30 -24.49 -8.77 -34.12
CA SER A 30 -23.94 -9.42 -35.30
C SER A 30 -23.99 -8.46 -36.49
N CYS A 31 -22.88 -7.81 -36.81
CA CYS A 31 -22.67 -7.30 -38.17
C CYS A 31 -21.87 -8.35 -38.95
N SER A 32 -22.60 -9.29 -39.57
CA SER A 32 -22.06 -10.13 -40.64
C SER A 32 -21.97 -9.30 -41.92
N SER A 33 -20.78 -9.22 -42.50
CA SER A 33 -20.64 -8.97 -43.93
C SER A 33 -19.67 -10.01 -44.49
N THR A 34 -20.19 -11.21 -44.74
CA THR A 34 -19.60 -12.13 -45.71
C THR A 34 -20.18 -11.79 -47.07
N SER A 35 -19.40 -11.11 -47.89
CA SER A 35 -19.56 -11.13 -49.33
C SER A 35 -18.38 -11.90 -49.90
N ASP A 36 -18.55 -13.22 -50.06
CA ASP A 36 -17.75 -14.02 -50.98
C ASP A 36 -18.71 -14.83 -51.85
N ASN A 37 -18.57 -14.63 -53.16
CA ASN A 37 -19.41 -15.17 -54.20
C ASN A 37 -18.61 -16.24 -54.96
N ASN A 38 -19.12 -17.48 -55.00
CA ASN A 38 -18.81 -18.57 -55.95
C ASN A 38 -17.42 -19.27 -55.77
N VAL A 39 -17.23 -20.61 -55.80
CA VAL A 39 -17.74 -21.68 -56.67
C VAL A 39 -17.59 -23.08 -55.99
N ASN A 40 -18.68 -23.86 -55.98
CA ASN A 40 -18.85 -25.31 -56.19
C ASN A 40 -17.84 -26.36 -55.60
N GLY A 41 -18.34 -27.26 -54.73
CA GLY A 41 -17.66 -28.51 -54.36
C GLY A 41 -18.39 -29.35 -53.30
N ASN A 42 -18.93 -30.49 -53.69
CA ASN A 42 -19.80 -31.40 -52.94
C ASN A 42 -19.04 -32.29 -51.92
N GLY A 43 -19.59 -32.45 -50.70
CA GLY A 43 -19.47 -33.66 -49.87
C GLY A 43 -18.47 -33.63 -48.69
N GLY A 44 -18.98 -33.73 -47.45
CA GLY A 44 -18.18 -34.08 -46.27
C GLY A 44 -18.87 -33.82 -44.93
N GLN A 45 -19.27 -34.89 -44.24
CA GLN A 45 -19.79 -34.90 -42.87
C GLN A 45 -18.83 -34.29 -41.84
N GLY A 46 -19.42 -33.60 -40.86
CA GLY A 46 -19.02 -33.75 -39.45
C GLY A 46 -17.83 -32.93 -38.97
N GLY A 47 -18.12 -31.70 -38.59
CA GLY A 47 -17.34 -30.96 -37.61
C GLY A 47 -18.16 -29.74 -37.22
N ASP A 48 -18.54 -29.62 -35.94
CA ASP A 48 -18.97 -28.33 -35.42
C ASP A 48 -17.85 -27.34 -35.76
N GLN A 49 -18.06 -26.52 -36.78
CA GLN A 49 -17.19 -25.38 -37.05
C GLN A 49 -17.41 -24.43 -35.88
N GLN A 50 -16.59 -24.59 -34.86
CA GLN A 50 -16.47 -23.62 -33.79
C GLN A 50 -15.96 -22.34 -34.47
N THR A 51 -16.89 -21.43 -34.77
CA THR A 51 -16.57 -20.13 -35.37
C THR A 51 -15.56 -19.46 -34.44
N GLN A 52 -14.29 -19.40 -34.85
CA GLN A 52 -13.27 -18.72 -34.07
C GLN A 52 -13.61 -17.23 -34.06
N THR A 53 -14.17 -16.76 -32.96
CA THR A 53 -14.39 -15.33 -32.75
C THR A 53 -13.07 -14.68 -32.35
N SER A 54 -12.70 -13.63 -33.07
CA SER A 54 -11.58 -12.77 -32.71
C SER A 54 -12.06 -11.74 -31.69
N VAL A 55 -11.33 -11.59 -30.58
CA VAL A 55 -11.63 -10.64 -29.52
C VAL A 55 -10.46 -9.66 -29.40
N LYS A 56 -10.74 -8.38 -29.58
CA LYS A 56 -9.77 -7.30 -29.38
C LYS A 56 -9.84 -6.84 -27.91
N PRO A 57 -8.75 -6.85 -27.14
CA PRO A 57 -8.77 -6.31 -25.77
C PRO A 57 -9.21 -4.83 -25.75
N ASP A 58 -10.14 -4.51 -24.86
CA ASP A 58 -10.66 -3.15 -24.68
C ASP A 58 -10.31 -2.64 -23.28
N LEU A 59 -9.18 -1.93 -23.19
CA LEU A 59 -8.66 -1.40 -21.93
C LEU A 59 -9.53 -0.25 -21.44
N LYS A 60 -9.85 -0.22 -20.15
CA LYS A 60 -10.54 0.90 -19.52
C LYS A 60 -9.71 2.17 -19.69
N SER A 61 -10.37 3.31 -19.85
CA SER A 61 -9.71 4.62 -19.86
C SER A 61 -9.17 5.00 -18.48
N GLU A 62 -9.77 4.46 -17.41
CA GLU A 62 -9.39 4.67 -16.03
C GLU A 62 -9.36 3.35 -15.27
N VAL A 63 -8.29 3.12 -14.53
CA VAL A 63 -8.10 1.96 -13.66
C VAL A 63 -7.75 2.49 -12.28
N ASN A 64 -8.69 2.37 -11.35
CA ASN A 64 -8.55 2.80 -9.96
C ASN A 64 -8.52 1.57 -9.07
N LEU A 65 -7.37 1.30 -8.45
CA LEU A 65 -7.13 0.15 -7.61
C LEU A 65 -6.73 0.60 -6.20
N SER A 66 -6.88 -0.33 -5.27
CA SER A 66 -6.31 -0.20 -3.93
C SER A 66 -5.79 -1.54 -3.45
N GLY A 67 -4.79 -1.51 -2.58
CA GLY A 67 -4.30 -2.72 -1.92
C GLY A 67 -2.92 -2.55 -1.29
N LYS A 68 -2.30 -3.68 -0.96
CA LYS A 68 -0.96 -3.74 -0.36
C LYS A 68 0.10 -3.05 -1.21
N LEU A 69 1.10 -2.45 -0.55
CA LEU A 69 2.30 -1.93 -1.22
C LEU A 69 2.95 -2.98 -2.15
N THR A 70 2.95 -4.26 -1.76
CA THR A 70 3.50 -5.36 -2.56
C THR A 70 2.81 -5.60 -3.90
N GLY A 71 1.63 -5.01 -4.13
CA GLY A 71 0.98 -4.99 -5.44
C GLY A 71 1.67 -4.08 -6.47
N VAL A 72 2.46 -3.09 -6.02
CA VAL A 72 3.16 -2.12 -6.90
C VAL A 72 4.65 -1.97 -6.58
N TYR A 73 5.14 -2.54 -5.48
CA TYR A 73 6.53 -2.49 -5.07
C TYR A 73 6.95 -3.84 -4.49
N ASP A 74 7.86 -4.54 -5.16
CA ASP A 74 8.40 -5.79 -4.63
C ASP A 74 9.42 -5.52 -3.52
N THR A 75 9.15 -6.01 -2.31
CA THR A 75 9.99 -5.82 -1.12
C THR A 75 11.09 -6.89 -0.99
N SER A 76 11.18 -7.83 -1.94
CA SER A 76 12.18 -8.91 -1.92
C SER A 76 13.61 -8.36 -2.04
N ALA A 77 14.53 -8.93 -1.26
CA ALA A 77 15.94 -8.57 -1.32
C ALA A 77 16.63 -9.03 -2.62
N ASP A 78 16.20 -10.19 -3.14
CA ASP A 78 16.75 -10.83 -4.33
C ASP A 78 15.69 -10.97 -5.43
N ASN A 79 16.10 -10.90 -6.70
CA ASN A 79 15.24 -11.09 -7.89
C ASN A 79 13.97 -10.22 -7.91
N ARG A 80 14.11 -9.00 -7.38
CA ARG A 80 13.03 -8.04 -7.25
C ARG A 80 12.39 -7.72 -8.62
N LYS A 81 11.07 -7.87 -8.71
CA LYS A 81 10.28 -7.43 -9.86
C LYS A 81 10.14 -5.91 -9.88
N ASP A 82 10.18 -5.34 -11.09
CA ASP A 82 9.82 -3.94 -11.29
C ASP A 82 8.29 -3.74 -11.24
N THR A 83 7.87 -2.50 -11.02
CA THR A 83 6.44 -2.14 -10.91
C THR A 83 5.66 -2.46 -12.19
N ASN A 84 6.27 -2.32 -13.37
CA ASN A 84 5.63 -2.67 -14.64
C ASN A 84 5.28 -4.17 -14.69
N THR A 85 6.19 -5.02 -14.22
CA THR A 85 6.04 -6.47 -14.15
C THR A 85 4.95 -6.86 -13.16
N LEU A 86 4.91 -6.22 -11.97
CA LEU A 86 3.86 -6.45 -10.99
C LEU A 86 2.47 -6.09 -11.53
N ILE A 87 2.34 -4.94 -12.20
CA ILE A 87 1.07 -4.53 -12.81
C ILE A 87 0.70 -5.46 -13.97
N SER A 88 1.66 -5.92 -14.78
CA SER A 88 1.42 -6.91 -15.83
C SER A 88 0.89 -8.23 -15.26
N ASP A 89 1.48 -8.70 -14.16
CA ASP A 89 1.01 -9.90 -13.45
C ASP A 89 -0.40 -9.69 -12.88
N ASP A 90 -0.72 -8.50 -12.35
CA ASP A 90 -2.07 -8.20 -11.84
C ASP A 90 -3.12 -8.12 -12.97
N ILE A 91 -2.77 -7.53 -14.12
CA ILE A 91 -3.64 -7.50 -15.31
C ILE A 91 -4.05 -8.92 -15.73
N LYS A 92 -3.10 -9.87 -15.71
CA LYS A 92 -3.36 -11.26 -16.06
C LYS A 92 -4.21 -11.99 -15.03
N ALA A 93 -3.99 -11.70 -13.75
CA ALA A 93 -4.71 -12.31 -12.65
C ALA A 93 -6.15 -11.77 -12.51
N ASN A 94 -6.35 -10.48 -12.79
CA ASN A 94 -7.58 -9.73 -12.51
C ASN A 94 -8.05 -8.90 -13.73
N PRO A 95 -8.28 -9.51 -14.90
CA PRO A 95 -8.57 -8.78 -16.14
C PRO A 95 -9.84 -7.91 -16.08
N ASP A 96 -10.81 -8.26 -15.23
CA ASP A 96 -12.04 -7.51 -14.97
C ASP A 96 -11.79 -6.13 -14.37
N LYS A 97 -10.66 -5.95 -13.70
CA LYS A 97 -10.26 -4.65 -13.16
C LYS A 97 -9.75 -3.72 -14.27
N TYR A 98 -9.20 -4.25 -15.35
CA TYR A 98 -8.47 -3.48 -16.38
C TYR A 98 -9.21 -3.35 -17.72
N PHE A 99 -10.02 -4.32 -18.11
CA PHE A 99 -10.68 -4.35 -19.42
C PHE A 99 -12.20 -4.29 -19.31
N ASN A 100 -12.86 -3.60 -20.26
CA ASN A 100 -14.33 -3.59 -20.35
C ASN A 100 -14.87 -4.95 -20.81
N ASN A 101 -14.13 -5.66 -21.65
CA ASN A 101 -14.49 -6.95 -22.21
C ASN A 101 -13.75 -8.12 -21.54
N ALA A 102 -13.45 -8.00 -20.25
CA ALA A 102 -12.67 -8.99 -19.50
C ALA A 102 -13.24 -10.41 -19.56
N ALA A 103 -14.56 -10.57 -19.57
CA ALA A 103 -15.22 -11.88 -19.65
C ALA A 103 -14.81 -12.67 -20.90
N ASP A 104 -14.53 -11.98 -22.01
CA ASP A 104 -14.19 -12.56 -23.30
C ASP A 104 -12.69 -12.92 -23.42
N ILE A 105 -11.84 -12.26 -22.63
CA ILE A 105 -10.38 -12.40 -22.72
C ILE A 105 -9.72 -13.11 -21.52
N LYS A 106 -10.44 -13.28 -20.40
CA LYS A 106 -9.88 -13.72 -19.10
C LYS A 106 -9.08 -15.03 -19.12
N ASP A 107 -9.41 -15.95 -20.01
CA ASP A 107 -8.75 -17.26 -20.04
C ASP A 107 -7.51 -17.28 -20.94
N ALA A 108 -7.47 -16.46 -21.98
CA ALA A 108 -6.28 -16.35 -22.83
C ALA A 108 -5.26 -15.35 -22.29
N ILE A 109 -5.71 -14.26 -21.65
CA ILE A 109 -4.80 -13.22 -21.18
C ILE A 109 -3.81 -13.71 -20.11
N LYS A 110 -4.17 -14.73 -19.34
CA LYS A 110 -3.30 -15.40 -18.36
C LYS A 110 -1.99 -15.90 -19.00
N ASP A 111 -2.10 -16.45 -20.20
CA ASP A 111 -0.99 -17.03 -20.95
C ASP A 111 -0.39 -16.05 -21.97
N ALA A 112 -1.04 -14.90 -22.21
CA ALA A 112 -0.55 -13.87 -23.11
C ALA A 112 0.73 -13.21 -22.57
N LYS A 113 1.55 -12.68 -23.47
CA LYS A 113 2.55 -11.68 -23.08
C LYS A 113 1.87 -10.33 -22.96
N VAL A 114 1.90 -9.77 -21.76
CA VAL A 114 1.39 -8.43 -21.45
C VAL A 114 2.59 -7.55 -21.10
N THR A 115 2.75 -6.45 -21.82
CA THR A 115 3.77 -5.44 -21.54
C THR A 115 3.10 -4.21 -20.98
N VAL A 116 3.60 -3.71 -19.85
CA VAL A 116 3.15 -2.47 -19.22
C VAL A 116 4.31 -1.50 -19.22
N ASN A 117 4.05 -0.23 -19.54
CA ASN A 117 4.98 0.86 -19.33
C ASN A 117 4.28 2.02 -18.60
N GLY A 118 4.65 2.24 -17.34
CA GLY A 118 4.26 3.42 -16.56
C GLY A 118 5.39 4.43 -16.33
N ASN A 119 6.56 4.24 -16.94
CA ASN A 119 7.77 5.05 -16.75
C ASN A 119 8.19 5.22 -15.26
N PHE A 120 7.94 4.19 -14.44
CA PHE A 120 8.32 4.20 -13.03
C PHE A 120 9.84 4.28 -12.85
N SER A 121 10.32 5.18 -11.98
CA SER A 121 11.73 5.27 -11.63
C SER A 121 11.95 5.71 -10.17
N ALA A 122 13.09 5.29 -9.62
CA ALA A 122 13.62 5.68 -8.31
C ALA A 122 15.11 6.09 -8.38
N SER A 123 15.64 6.29 -9.59
CA SER A 123 17.07 6.54 -9.83
C SER A 123 17.60 7.79 -9.13
N GLU A 124 16.77 8.83 -8.95
CA GLU A 124 17.18 10.10 -8.34
C GLU A 124 17.58 9.94 -6.87
N TRP A 125 17.17 8.85 -6.21
CA TRP A 125 17.43 8.59 -4.80
C TRP A 125 18.76 7.88 -4.52
N ASN A 126 19.45 7.43 -5.57
CA ASN A 126 20.68 6.63 -5.46
C ASN A 126 21.92 7.39 -5.95
N THR A 127 22.00 8.69 -5.69
CA THR A 127 23.15 9.52 -6.08
C THR A 127 24.43 9.08 -5.38
N GLN A 128 25.57 9.19 -6.07
CA GLN A 128 26.88 8.83 -5.51
C GLN A 128 27.16 9.58 -4.20
N GLY A 129 27.55 8.85 -3.16
CA GLY A 129 27.80 9.39 -1.82
C GLY A 129 26.59 9.47 -0.89
N ALA A 130 25.38 9.14 -1.38
CA ALA A 130 24.20 8.99 -0.54
C ALA A 130 24.35 7.78 0.39
N LYS A 131 24.16 8.01 1.70
CA LYS A 131 24.26 6.95 2.72
C LYS A 131 23.00 6.09 2.76
N ASP A 132 23.16 4.85 3.21
CA ASP A 132 22.03 3.96 3.53
C ASP A 132 21.45 4.29 4.91
N TYR A 133 20.19 3.91 5.16
CA TYR A 133 19.47 4.24 6.40
C TYR A 133 20.18 3.78 7.66
N ALA A 134 20.81 2.61 7.64
CA ALA A 134 21.57 2.09 8.78
C ALA A 134 22.72 3.02 9.23
N GLU A 135 23.20 3.87 8.32
CA GLU A 135 24.23 4.87 8.54
C GLU A 135 23.64 6.25 8.87
N TRP A 136 22.69 6.76 8.08
CA TRP A 136 22.20 8.14 8.26
C TRP A 136 21.16 8.31 9.37
N SER A 137 20.47 7.23 9.77
CA SER A 137 19.55 7.25 10.93
C SER A 137 20.28 7.51 12.27
N LYS A 138 21.61 7.60 12.23
CA LYS A 138 22.48 7.87 13.37
C LYS A 138 23.36 9.09 13.09
N ASP A 139 23.36 10.05 14.01
CA ASP A 139 24.31 11.15 14.05
C ASP A 139 25.25 10.95 15.26
N ASN A 140 26.55 10.74 15.01
CA ASN A 140 27.54 10.43 16.04
C ASN A 140 27.12 9.31 17.01
N SER A 141 26.50 8.25 16.47
CA SER A 141 25.93 7.11 17.21
C SER A 141 24.66 7.41 18.04
N GLN A 142 24.07 8.60 17.92
CA GLN A 142 22.76 8.93 18.48
C GLN A 142 21.69 8.83 17.40
N ALA A 143 20.50 8.33 17.77
CA ALA A 143 19.38 8.30 16.84
C ALA A 143 18.99 9.73 16.45
N ILE A 144 18.77 9.97 15.17
CA ILE A 144 18.23 11.27 14.74
C ILE A 144 16.75 11.36 15.13
N PRO A 145 16.25 12.57 15.47
CA PRO A 145 14.83 12.75 15.76
C PRO A 145 13.94 12.30 14.60
N THR A 146 12.82 11.67 14.94
CA THR A 146 11.81 11.22 13.97
C THR A 146 10.58 12.13 14.06
N VAL A 147 9.96 12.41 12.91
CA VAL A 147 8.63 13.03 12.85
C VAL A 147 7.80 12.26 11.85
N THR A 148 6.62 11.80 12.27
CA THR A 148 5.69 11.09 11.40
C THR A 148 4.86 12.09 10.60
N TYR A 149 4.61 11.78 9.33
CA TYR A 149 3.68 12.52 8.49
C TYR A 149 2.27 12.45 9.11
N PRO A 150 1.64 13.59 9.44
CA PRO A 150 0.39 13.59 10.19
C PRO A 150 -0.74 12.91 9.42
N THR A 151 -1.56 12.13 10.13
CA THR A 151 -2.72 11.43 9.55
C THR A 151 -3.71 12.40 8.88
N ALA A 152 -3.85 13.61 9.43
CA ALA A 152 -4.75 14.63 8.90
C ALA A 152 -4.20 15.38 7.66
N ALA A 153 -2.95 15.12 7.27
CA ALA A 153 -2.37 15.69 6.08
C ALA A 153 -2.92 15.00 4.81
N LYS A 154 -2.80 15.67 3.66
CA LYS A 154 -3.30 15.14 2.40
C LYS A 154 -2.45 13.95 1.95
N GLN A 155 -3.07 12.98 1.26
CA GLN A 155 -2.29 11.98 0.54
C GLN A 155 -1.41 12.64 -0.53
N ILE A 156 -0.26 12.02 -0.77
CA ILE A 156 0.77 12.42 -1.72
C ILE A 156 0.60 11.59 -2.98
N ASP A 157 0.15 12.24 -4.04
CA ASP A 157 0.05 11.61 -5.36
C ASP A 157 1.41 11.69 -6.06
N ILE A 158 1.90 10.54 -6.56
CA ILE A 158 3.14 10.45 -7.33
C ILE A 158 2.96 9.51 -8.52
N ALA A 159 3.56 9.79 -9.66
CA ALA A 159 3.69 8.84 -10.77
C ALA A 159 4.86 7.89 -10.55
N SER A 160 5.85 8.27 -9.74
CA SER A 160 6.98 7.44 -9.35
C SER A 160 7.71 8.00 -8.12
N LEU A 161 8.61 7.23 -7.52
CA LEU A 161 9.44 7.73 -6.42
C LEU A 161 10.32 8.91 -6.85
N ASN A 162 10.77 8.97 -8.10
CA ASN A 162 11.50 10.15 -8.60
C ASN A 162 10.65 11.42 -8.55
N GLU A 163 9.35 11.32 -8.82
CA GLU A 163 8.47 12.49 -8.75
C GLU A 163 8.36 13.04 -7.33
N LEU A 164 8.36 12.17 -6.31
CA LEU A 164 8.44 12.61 -4.92
C LEU A 164 9.67 13.52 -4.71
N LYS A 165 10.82 13.16 -5.29
CA LYS A 165 12.04 13.99 -5.22
C LYS A 165 11.93 15.27 -6.02
N THR A 166 11.44 15.20 -7.25
CA THR A 166 11.49 16.33 -8.18
C THR A 166 10.31 17.29 -8.06
N VAL A 167 9.25 16.90 -7.35
CA VAL A 167 8.04 17.72 -7.10
C VAL A 167 7.88 18.07 -5.64
N THR A 168 7.99 17.13 -4.70
CA THR A 168 7.76 17.41 -3.27
C THR A 168 9.04 17.87 -2.56
N PHE A 169 10.16 17.21 -2.88
CA PHE A 169 11.46 17.47 -2.23
C PHE A 169 12.47 18.17 -3.15
N LYS A 170 11.97 18.99 -4.08
CA LYS A 170 12.76 19.59 -5.16
C LYS A 170 13.79 20.61 -4.67
N ASP A 171 13.32 21.56 -3.88
CA ASP A 171 14.10 22.70 -3.39
C ASP A 171 13.56 23.18 -2.04
N SER A 172 14.30 24.09 -1.41
CA SER A 172 14.01 24.56 -0.06
C SER A 172 12.61 25.16 0.09
N ASP A 173 12.14 25.91 -0.91
CA ASP A 173 10.84 26.59 -0.85
C ASP A 173 9.69 25.59 -0.96
N THR A 174 9.83 24.63 -1.87
CA THR A 174 8.87 23.54 -2.07
C THR A 174 8.77 22.67 -0.81
N ILE A 175 9.91 22.32 -0.21
CA ILE A 175 9.96 21.54 1.03
C ILE A 175 9.32 22.31 2.19
N SER A 176 9.63 23.60 2.33
CA SER A 176 9.05 24.45 3.38
C SER A 176 7.53 24.55 3.25
N THR A 177 7.04 24.66 2.00
CA THR A 177 5.61 24.66 1.67
C THR A 177 4.98 23.33 2.06
N PHE A 178 5.59 22.20 1.65
CA PHE A 178 5.12 20.86 1.99
C PHE A 178 5.00 20.64 3.51
N ILE A 179 6.01 21.03 4.29
CA ILE A 179 6.01 20.93 5.75
C ILE A 179 4.85 21.74 6.35
N THR A 180 4.68 22.98 5.88
CA THR A 180 3.65 23.90 6.38
C THR A 180 2.25 23.42 6.04
N GLU A 181 1.98 23.05 4.78
CA GLU A 181 0.67 22.60 4.32
C GLU A 181 0.27 21.26 4.95
N SER A 182 1.25 20.37 5.16
CA SER A 182 1.04 19.08 5.83
C SER A 182 0.97 19.21 7.36
N LYS A 183 1.15 20.41 7.90
CA LYS A 183 1.15 20.69 9.35
C LYS A 183 2.14 19.83 10.14
N ILE A 184 3.26 19.48 9.50
CA ILE A 184 4.35 18.76 10.16
C ILE A 184 4.96 19.70 11.20
N THR A 185 4.99 19.27 12.46
CA THR A 185 5.53 20.08 13.56
C THR A 185 7.03 19.81 13.70
N ILE A 186 7.84 20.86 13.47
CA ILE A 186 9.29 20.83 13.63
C ILE A 186 9.69 21.91 14.63
N ASP A 187 10.44 21.54 15.66
CA ASP A 187 10.96 22.48 16.64
C ASP A 187 11.82 23.55 15.95
N LYS A 188 11.55 24.82 16.28
CA LYS A 188 12.25 26.00 15.73
C LYS A 188 12.23 26.07 14.20
N PHE A 189 11.19 25.56 13.55
CA PHE A 189 11.03 25.61 12.09
C PHE A 189 11.26 27.01 11.49
N SER A 190 10.79 28.08 12.15
CA SER A 190 10.97 29.46 11.70
C SER A 190 12.43 29.94 11.66
N GLU A 191 13.33 29.28 12.38
CA GLU A 191 14.77 29.57 12.44
C GLU A 191 15.56 28.81 11.37
N MET A 192 14.92 27.97 10.55
CA MET A 192 15.59 27.12 9.56
C MET A 192 15.50 27.69 8.13
N GLU A 193 16.52 27.42 7.32
CA GLU A 193 16.62 27.75 5.90
C GLU A 193 17.31 26.63 5.10
N LYS A 194 17.30 26.72 3.77
CA LYS A 194 18.00 25.76 2.87
C LYS A 194 17.61 24.30 3.15
N PHE A 195 16.31 24.08 3.24
CA PHE A 195 15.75 22.74 3.36
C PHE A 195 16.16 21.88 2.16
N ARG A 196 16.49 20.62 2.44
CA ARG A 196 16.92 19.64 1.45
C ARG A 196 16.73 18.24 1.97
N VAL A 197 16.55 17.29 1.06
CA VAL A 197 16.64 15.87 1.38
C VAL A 197 18.02 15.36 1.00
N GLU A 198 18.67 14.68 1.94
CA GLU A 198 19.94 13.98 1.71
C GLU A 198 19.72 12.46 1.81
N ASN A 199 20.68 11.68 1.33
CA ASN A 199 20.72 10.22 1.49
C ASN A 199 19.62 9.42 0.78
N LYS A 200 19.73 8.09 0.85
CA LYS A 200 18.78 7.15 0.24
C LYS A 200 17.52 7.04 1.09
N LEU A 201 16.38 6.88 0.42
CA LEU A 201 15.12 6.47 1.06
C LEU A 201 15.26 5.09 1.70
N HIS A 202 14.42 4.83 2.70
CA HIS A 202 14.30 3.50 3.29
C HIS A 202 12.86 3.16 3.61
N LEU A 203 12.50 1.90 3.42
CA LEU A 203 11.20 1.36 3.81
C LEU A 203 11.40 0.47 5.04
N SER A 204 10.75 0.79 6.15
CA SER A 204 10.75 -0.06 7.35
C SER A 204 9.38 -0.70 7.57
N SER A 205 9.40 -1.93 8.06
CA SER A 205 8.21 -2.75 8.37
C SER A 205 7.19 -2.89 7.24
N GLY A 206 7.55 -2.54 6.00
CA GLY A 206 6.65 -2.53 4.85
C GLY A 206 5.66 -1.35 4.79
N ASP A 207 5.64 -0.47 5.80
CA ASP A 207 4.57 0.52 5.99
C ASP A 207 5.06 1.96 6.21
N LEU A 208 6.36 2.18 6.45
CA LEU A 208 6.93 3.52 6.64
C LEU A 208 8.05 3.84 5.65
N LEU A 209 7.89 4.90 4.88
CA LEU A 209 8.93 5.51 4.07
C LEU A 209 9.71 6.57 4.87
N HIS A 210 11.00 6.35 5.02
CA HIS A 210 11.93 7.23 5.72
C HIS A 210 12.62 8.18 4.75
N VAL A 211 12.56 9.48 5.06
CA VAL A 211 13.12 10.57 4.26
C VAL A 211 14.03 11.42 5.16
N ASN A 212 15.33 11.49 4.85
CA ASN A 212 16.24 12.31 5.64
C ASN A 212 16.16 13.79 5.26
N LEU A 213 15.44 14.56 6.08
CA LEU A 213 15.27 15.99 5.92
C LEU A 213 16.34 16.77 6.70
N LYS A 214 17.00 17.72 6.02
CA LYS A 214 17.97 18.63 6.62
C LYS A 214 17.66 20.08 6.30
N ALA A 215 18.10 20.96 7.18
CA ALA A 215 18.07 22.41 6.97
C ALA A 215 19.21 23.07 7.75
N ASP A 216 19.63 24.25 7.31
CA ASP A 216 20.61 25.06 7.99
C ASP A 216 19.88 26.01 8.97
N ASN A 217 20.52 26.32 10.10
CA ASN A 217 19.98 27.35 10.98
C ASN A 217 20.34 28.74 10.41
N LYS A 218 19.36 29.66 10.38
CA LYS A 218 19.56 31.06 9.96
C LYS A 218 20.59 31.78 10.82
N THR A 219 20.77 31.34 12.07
CA THR A 219 21.77 31.86 13.00
C THR A 219 23.08 31.08 12.88
N THR A 220 24.12 31.75 12.39
CA THR A 220 25.47 31.18 12.28
C THR A 220 25.96 30.57 13.60
N GLY A 221 26.51 29.35 13.53
CA GLY A 221 27.07 28.65 14.69
C GLY A 221 26.06 27.85 15.52
N GLN A 222 24.77 27.89 15.17
CA GLN A 222 23.77 26.97 15.72
C GLN A 222 23.64 25.70 14.89
N ALA A 223 23.28 24.59 15.53
CA ALA A 223 23.01 23.35 14.84
C ALA A 223 21.79 23.51 13.91
N GLY A 224 21.91 22.97 12.69
CA GLY A 224 20.81 22.86 11.74
C GLY A 224 19.85 21.72 12.11
N LEU A 225 18.87 21.51 11.25
CA LEU A 225 17.95 20.38 11.32
C LEU A 225 18.56 19.14 10.69
N ASN A 226 18.40 17.99 11.36
CA ASN A 226 18.62 16.66 10.78
C ASN A 226 17.55 15.72 11.35
N LEU A 227 16.66 15.24 10.48
CA LEU A 227 15.38 14.63 10.85
C LEU A 227 15.11 13.42 9.96
N ASP A 228 14.54 12.38 10.54
CA ASP A 228 13.85 11.30 9.83
C ASP A 228 12.36 11.62 9.70
N LEU A 229 11.94 12.09 8.53
CA LEU A 229 10.53 12.22 8.20
C LEU A 229 9.99 10.84 7.80
N GLN A 230 9.06 10.33 8.58
CA GLN A 230 8.44 9.01 8.38
C GLN A 230 7.07 9.19 7.75
N ILE A 231 6.94 8.84 6.47
CA ILE A 231 5.69 8.92 5.71
C ILE A 231 5.08 7.52 5.66
N PRO A 232 3.91 7.28 6.27
CA PRO A 232 3.19 6.03 6.06
C PRO A 232 2.93 5.81 4.58
N VAL A 233 3.18 4.61 4.07
CA VAL A 233 3.01 4.33 2.64
C VAL A 233 1.56 4.43 2.20
N SER A 234 0.60 4.29 3.11
CA SER A 234 -0.82 4.56 2.86
C SER A 234 -1.17 6.04 2.68
N ASN A 235 -0.23 6.97 2.94
CA ASN A 235 -0.34 8.36 2.49
C ASN A 235 0.09 8.53 1.03
N ILE A 236 0.56 7.49 0.33
CA ILE A 236 1.07 7.60 -1.03
C ILE A 236 0.09 6.95 -2.02
N ASN A 237 -0.27 7.69 -3.05
CA ASN A 237 -1.02 7.16 -4.19
C ASN A 237 -0.14 7.16 -5.44
N LEU A 238 -0.11 6.03 -6.14
CA LEU A 238 0.56 5.95 -7.44
C LEU A 238 -0.41 6.39 -8.54
N LYS A 239 -0.23 7.58 -9.12
CA LYS A 239 -1.06 8.12 -10.20
C LYS A 239 -0.23 8.41 -11.43
N THR A 240 -0.47 7.67 -12.51
CA THR A 240 0.28 7.82 -13.77
C THR A 240 -0.56 7.41 -14.98
N SER A 241 -0.09 7.71 -16.19
CA SER A 241 -0.62 7.08 -17.40
C SER A 241 0.17 5.79 -17.69
N LEU A 242 -0.54 4.69 -17.88
CA LEU A 242 0.06 3.43 -18.34
C LEU A 242 -0.15 3.27 -19.84
N THR A 243 0.85 2.68 -20.48
CA THR A 243 0.76 2.11 -21.82
C THR A 243 0.76 0.58 -21.68
N VAL A 244 -0.26 -0.08 -22.20
CA VAL A 244 -0.45 -1.54 -22.13
C VAL A 244 -0.50 -2.14 -23.53
N SER A 245 0.29 -3.18 -23.75
CA SER A 245 0.31 -3.97 -24.98
C SER A 245 0.07 -5.44 -24.65
N VAL A 246 -0.75 -6.11 -25.45
CA VAL A 246 -1.08 -7.52 -25.31
C VAL A 246 -0.74 -8.21 -26.62
N ASP A 247 0.13 -9.21 -26.57
CA ASP A 247 0.46 -10.01 -27.76
C ASP A 247 -0.72 -10.92 -28.13
N ALA A 248 -0.81 -11.25 -29.42
CA ALA A 248 -1.82 -12.19 -29.89
C ALA A 248 -1.67 -13.54 -29.19
N THR A 249 -2.78 -14.11 -28.74
CA THR A 249 -2.82 -15.41 -28.07
C THR A 249 -4.12 -16.14 -28.43
N THR A 250 -4.21 -17.42 -28.08
CA THR A 250 -5.43 -18.23 -28.28
C THR A 250 -5.83 -18.83 -26.95
N ASN A 251 -7.12 -18.75 -26.59
CA ASN A 251 -7.59 -19.30 -25.33
C ASN A 251 -7.76 -20.84 -25.42
N THR A 252 -8.03 -21.47 -24.28
CA THR A 252 -8.24 -22.93 -24.18
C THR A 252 -9.44 -23.44 -24.99
N THR A 253 -10.36 -22.54 -25.38
CA THR A 253 -11.52 -22.86 -26.24
C THR A 253 -11.26 -22.59 -27.74
N GLY A 254 -10.08 -22.11 -28.13
CA GLY A 254 -9.73 -21.82 -29.53
C GLY A 254 -10.05 -20.42 -30.03
N ASN A 255 -10.56 -19.50 -29.19
CA ASN A 255 -10.81 -18.11 -29.56
C ASN A 255 -9.51 -17.32 -29.61
N LYS A 256 -9.39 -16.45 -30.61
CA LYS A 256 -8.21 -15.61 -30.82
C LYS A 256 -8.34 -14.30 -30.07
N ILE A 257 -7.35 -13.96 -29.27
CA ILE A 257 -7.14 -12.58 -28.80
C ILE A 257 -6.22 -11.88 -29.78
N GLU A 258 -6.64 -10.72 -30.27
CA GLU A 258 -5.83 -9.89 -31.16
C GLU A 258 -4.67 -9.22 -30.44
N ALA A 259 -3.55 -9.08 -31.14
CA ALA A 259 -2.48 -8.23 -30.65
C ALA A 259 -2.96 -6.78 -30.62
N VAL A 260 -2.74 -6.11 -29.50
CA VAL A 260 -2.98 -4.68 -29.34
C VAL A 260 -1.72 -4.04 -28.77
N SER A 261 -1.39 -2.86 -29.30
CA SER A 261 -0.22 -2.10 -28.88
C SER A 261 -0.64 -0.74 -28.35
N ASP A 262 0.05 -0.31 -27.30
CA ASP A 262 0.04 1.04 -26.77
C ASP A 262 -1.35 1.57 -26.36
N LEU A 263 -2.19 0.68 -25.81
CA LEU A 263 -3.44 1.10 -25.18
C LEU A 263 -3.13 1.94 -23.95
N LYS A 264 -3.81 3.07 -23.79
CA LYS A 264 -3.56 4.02 -22.70
C LYS A 264 -4.67 3.97 -21.66
N THR A 265 -4.28 4.01 -20.39
CA THR A 265 -5.20 4.21 -19.26
C THR A 265 -4.60 5.20 -18.27
N ASN A 266 -5.46 5.99 -17.63
CA ASN A 266 -5.11 6.65 -16.38
C ASN A 266 -5.15 5.59 -15.28
N PHE A 267 -4.05 5.44 -14.55
CA PHE A 267 -3.90 4.44 -13.52
C PHE A 267 -3.71 5.13 -12.16
N SER A 268 -4.51 4.72 -11.20
CA SER A 268 -4.39 5.11 -9.80
C SER A 268 -4.32 3.86 -8.93
N TYR A 269 -3.31 3.78 -8.08
CA TYR A 269 -3.18 2.75 -7.05
C TYR A 269 -3.08 3.42 -5.68
N ASN A 270 -4.12 3.25 -4.86
CA ASN A 270 -4.15 3.70 -3.47
C ASN A 270 -3.55 2.61 -2.57
N ILE A 271 -2.41 2.90 -1.96
CA ILE A 271 -1.77 1.95 -1.04
C ILE A 271 -2.61 1.89 0.24
N GLY A 272 -3.17 0.73 0.53
CA GLY A 272 -4.05 0.56 1.68
C GLY A 272 -3.28 0.49 2.99
N ILE A 273 -3.99 0.77 4.09
CA ILE A 273 -3.49 0.69 5.46
C ILE A 273 -3.17 -0.79 5.80
N ASP A 274 -1.95 -1.05 6.26
CA ASP A 274 -1.60 -2.35 6.86
C ASP A 274 -2.17 -2.42 8.29
N SER A 275 -2.92 -3.48 8.56
CA SER A 275 -3.52 -3.72 9.89
C SER A 275 -2.58 -4.42 10.87
N THR A 276 -1.36 -4.74 10.44
CA THR A 276 -0.36 -5.45 11.26
C THR A 276 0.15 -4.56 12.38
N VAL A 277 -0.07 -4.98 13.63
CA VAL A 277 0.41 -4.26 14.81
C VAL A 277 1.89 -4.56 15.07
N ASN A 278 2.70 -3.51 15.13
CA ASN A 278 4.12 -3.51 15.42
C ASN A 278 4.42 -2.75 16.73
N PHE A 279 3.74 -3.11 17.82
CA PHE A 279 3.89 -2.44 19.10
C PHE A 279 5.13 -2.91 19.88
N THR A 280 5.90 -1.96 20.41
CA THR A 280 6.98 -2.23 21.36
C THR A 280 6.64 -1.64 22.73
N ASP A 281 6.62 -2.50 23.75
CA ASP A 281 6.34 -2.11 25.14
C ASP A 281 7.27 -0.97 25.61
N PRO A 282 6.74 0.11 26.20
CA PRO A 282 7.54 1.21 26.69
C PRO A 282 8.60 0.76 27.70
N LYS A 283 9.79 1.38 27.63
CA LYS A 283 10.87 1.10 28.58
C LYS A 283 10.49 1.46 30.02
N ILE A 284 9.74 2.55 30.18
CA ILE A 284 9.25 3.01 31.47
C ILE A 284 7.86 2.41 31.71
N SER A 285 7.75 1.60 32.76
CA SER A 285 6.49 0.99 33.17
C SER A 285 5.52 2.05 33.67
N GLN A 286 4.25 1.95 33.28
CA GLN A 286 3.19 2.76 33.86
C GLN A 286 2.59 2.06 35.09
N SER A 287 2.20 2.85 36.08
CA SER A 287 1.59 2.39 37.33
C SER A 287 0.12 2.80 37.37
N LEU A 288 -0.76 1.82 37.57
CA LEU A 288 -2.22 1.98 37.56
C LEU A 288 -2.84 1.16 38.70
N THR A 289 -4.04 1.54 39.14
CA THR A 289 -4.92 0.67 39.91
C THR A 289 -5.50 -0.45 39.02
N LYS A 290 -6.05 -1.51 39.62
CA LYS A 290 -6.71 -2.57 38.85
C LYS A 290 -7.86 -2.02 37.99
N THR A 291 -8.69 -1.14 38.53
CA THR A 291 -9.81 -0.52 37.80
C THR A 291 -9.33 0.28 36.59
N GLU A 292 -8.29 1.10 36.75
CA GLU A 292 -7.72 1.87 35.63
C GLU A 292 -7.05 0.95 34.59
N ALA A 293 -6.43 -0.16 35.01
CA ALA A 293 -5.80 -1.10 34.09
C ALA A 293 -6.82 -1.88 33.22
N ASP A 294 -8.04 -2.10 33.73
CA ASP A 294 -9.16 -2.71 33.00
C ASP A 294 -9.92 -1.70 32.10
N ASP A 295 -9.52 -0.42 32.10
CA ASP A 295 -10.05 0.63 31.21
C ASP A 295 -9.01 1.02 30.15
N ALA A 296 -9.31 0.71 28.88
CA ALA A 296 -8.40 1.06 27.77
C ALA A 296 -8.13 2.56 27.66
N THR A 297 -9.11 3.42 27.98
CA THR A 297 -8.93 4.87 27.91
C THR A 297 -7.90 5.33 28.95
N GLU A 298 -7.97 4.81 30.18
CA GLU A 298 -7.01 5.14 31.23
C GLU A 298 -5.61 4.58 30.94
N VAL A 299 -5.52 3.38 30.37
CA VAL A 299 -4.24 2.83 29.88
C VAL A 299 -3.64 3.74 28.80
N LEU A 300 -4.42 4.17 27.80
CA LEU A 300 -3.94 5.08 26.74
C LEU A 300 -3.49 6.44 27.31
N LYS A 301 -4.23 7.00 28.29
CA LYS A 301 -3.83 8.24 28.98
C LYS A 301 -2.46 8.10 29.65
N LYS A 302 -2.24 7.01 30.40
CA LYS A 302 -0.96 6.76 31.09
C LYS A 302 0.19 6.52 30.11
N LEU A 303 -0.10 5.96 28.94
CA LEU A 303 0.88 5.81 27.86
C LEU A 303 1.17 7.12 27.12
N GLY A 304 0.41 8.18 27.38
CA GLY A 304 0.55 9.49 26.70
C GLY A 304 -0.09 9.52 25.31
N TYR A 305 -0.96 8.55 25.01
CA TYR A 305 -1.66 8.41 23.73
C TYR A 305 -3.06 9.02 23.74
N ALA A 306 -3.51 9.50 24.90
CA ALA A 306 -4.76 10.24 25.05
C ALA A 306 -4.59 11.43 26.00
N GLY A 307 -5.36 12.48 25.76
CA GLY A 307 -5.47 13.63 26.66
C GLY A 307 -6.16 13.30 27.97
N THR A 308 -6.09 14.20 28.95
CA THR A 308 -6.75 14.01 30.26
C THR A 308 -8.27 13.87 30.15
N ASP A 309 -8.86 14.47 29.11
CA ASP A 309 -10.27 14.37 28.72
C ASP A 309 -10.64 13.04 28.05
N GLY A 310 -9.65 12.19 27.73
CA GLY A 310 -9.84 10.91 27.05
C GLY A 310 -9.81 11.01 25.52
N THR A 311 -9.56 12.19 24.95
CA THR A 311 -9.40 12.35 23.51
C THR A 311 -8.13 11.65 23.06
N ILE A 312 -8.26 10.66 22.17
CA ILE A 312 -7.14 9.88 21.65
C ILE A 312 -6.34 10.71 20.63
N ASP A 313 -5.02 10.71 20.79
CA ASP A 313 -4.06 11.27 19.85
C ASP A 313 -3.71 10.20 18.81
N ASN A 314 -4.43 10.22 17.68
CA ASN A 314 -4.33 9.19 16.66
C ASN A 314 -2.91 9.04 16.10
N ASP A 315 -2.18 10.14 15.92
CA ASP A 315 -0.82 10.10 15.38
C ASP A 315 0.14 9.42 16.36
N LYS A 316 -0.02 9.67 17.67
CA LYS A 316 0.77 8.95 18.69
C LYS A 316 0.42 7.48 18.79
N VAL A 317 -0.87 7.12 18.70
CA VAL A 317 -1.28 5.71 18.67
C VAL A 317 -0.70 5.02 17.44
N SER A 318 -0.86 5.60 16.25
CA SER A 318 -0.32 5.08 14.99
C SER A 318 1.19 4.86 15.06
N ALA A 319 1.96 5.85 15.54
CA ALA A 319 3.40 5.72 15.70
C ALA A 319 3.79 4.63 16.72
N ALA A 320 2.97 4.40 17.74
CA ALA A 320 3.22 3.39 18.76
C ALA A 320 2.91 1.96 18.29
N ILE A 321 1.79 1.77 17.58
CA ILE A 321 1.29 0.44 17.19
C ILE A 321 1.62 0.08 15.75
N GLY A 322 2.10 1.02 14.93
CA GLY A 322 2.44 0.79 13.53
C GLY A 322 1.26 0.59 12.59
N VAL A 323 0.08 1.10 12.95
CA VAL A 323 -1.12 1.12 12.09
C VAL A 323 -1.46 2.58 11.82
N TYR A 324 -1.23 3.06 10.60
CA TYR A 324 -1.31 4.49 10.27
C TYR A 324 -2.64 4.89 9.64
N ASN A 325 -2.85 6.21 9.53
CA ASN A 325 -3.99 6.82 8.83
C ASN A 325 -5.37 6.36 9.35
N CYS A 326 -5.49 6.16 10.67
CA CYS A 326 -6.71 5.72 11.32
C CYS A 326 -7.21 6.72 12.37
N LYS A 327 -8.52 6.70 12.63
CA LYS A 327 -9.12 7.17 13.87
C LYS A 327 -9.26 5.98 14.81
N PHE A 328 -8.75 6.12 16.03
CA PHE A 328 -8.81 5.09 17.05
C PHE A 328 -9.90 5.38 18.07
N THR A 329 -10.58 4.33 18.50
CA THR A 329 -11.49 4.35 19.64
C THR A 329 -11.10 3.23 20.60
N ALA A 330 -10.99 3.54 21.89
CA ALA A 330 -10.75 2.54 22.93
C ALA A 330 -11.94 1.57 23.02
N VAL A 331 -11.68 0.25 23.00
CA VAL A 331 -12.72 -0.77 23.12
C VAL A 331 -12.66 -1.48 24.46
N SER A 332 -11.49 -2.03 24.83
CA SER A 332 -11.31 -2.73 26.11
C SER A 332 -9.86 -2.90 26.49
N SER A 333 -9.58 -3.00 27.78
CA SER A 333 -8.29 -3.47 28.30
C SER A 333 -8.55 -4.62 29.26
N LYS A 334 -7.83 -5.74 29.12
CA LYS A 334 -7.98 -6.90 30.00
C LYS A 334 -6.63 -7.54 30.29
N GLU A 335 -6.48 -8.09 31.49
CA GLU A 335 -5.28 -8.87 31.84
C GLU A 335 -5.09 -10.01 30.83
N ASP A 336 -3.91 -10.05 30.21
CA ASP A 336 -3.55 -11.00 29.17
C ASP A 336 -2.68 -12.11 29.76
N THR A 337 -3.31 -13.23 30.07
CA THR A 337 -2.62 -14.39 30.65
C THR A 337 -1.87 -15.22 29.60
N THR A 338 -1.96 -14.87 28.31
CA THR A 338 -1.26 -15.59 27.23
C THR A 338 0.15 -15.08 27.00
N VAL A 339 0.47 -13.88 27.49
CA VAL A 339 1.79 -13.25 27.40
C VAL A 339 2.46 -13.27 28.77
N SER A 340 3.71 -13.76 28.80
CA SER A 340 4.51 -13.76 30.03
C SER A 340 4.72 -12.33 30.54
N ALA A 341 4.27 -12.05 31.75
CA ALA A 341 4.49 -10.77 32.39
C ALA A 341 5.96 -10.62 32.83
N LYS A 342 6.49 -9.40 32.72
CA LYS A 342 7.81 -9.06 33.29
C LYS A 342 7.70 -9.08 34.82
N THR A 343 8.81 -9.37 35.52
CA THR A 343 8.85 -9.41 36.99
C THR A 343 8.24 -8.16 37.62
N GLY A 344 7.29 -8.34 38.53
CA GLY A 344 6.60 -7.25 39.23
C GLY A 344 5.56 -6.50 38.39
N LYS A 345 5.20 -7.02 37.21
CA LYS A 345 4.21 -6.43 36.31
C LYS A 345 3.10 -7.44 35.97
N LYS A 346 2.07 -6.93 35.31
CA LYS A 346 1.01 -7.70 34.66
C LYS A 346 0.90 -7.29 33.20
N ALA A 347 0.65 -8.25 32.31
CA ALA A 347 0.38 -7.99 30.90
C ALA A 347 -1.10 -7.65 30.73
N TYR A 348 -1.41 -6.62 29.94
CA TYR A 348 -2.77 -6.24 29.57
C TYR A 348 -2.88 -6.12 28.07
N LYS A 349 -3.90 -6.76 27.50
CA LYS A 349 -4.27 -6.64 26.09
C LYS A 349 -5.23 -5.48 25.94
N VAL A 350 -4.78 -4.46 25.23
CA VAL A 350 -5.56 -3.27 24.88
C VAL A 350 -6.10 -3.48 23.45
N THR A 351 -7.42 -3.42 23.32
CA THR A 351 -8.14 -3.51 22.05
C THR A 351 -8.62 -2.13 21.66
N LEU A 352 -8.31 -1.72 20.43
CA LEU A 352 -8.79 -0.51 19.79
C LEU A 352 -9.62 -0.85 18.56
N SER A 353 -10.61 -0.02 18.27
CA SER A 353 -11.25 0.04 16.96
C SER A 353 -10.50 1.07 16.13
N ALA A 354 -9.88 0.64 15.04
CA ALA A 354 -9.20 1.49 14.07
C ALA A 354 -10.11 1.65 12.85
N GLU A 355 -10.48 2.88 12.50
CA GLU A 355 -11.25 3.19 11.29
C GLU A 355 -10.40 4.06 10.37
N PRO A 356 -10.38 3.85 9.05
CA PRO A 356 -9.69 4.75 8.13
C PRO A 356 -10.05 6.23 8.40
N PHE A 357 -9.05 7.10 8.41
CA PHE A 357 -9.23 8.46 8.91
C PHE A 357 -10.27 9.26 8.12
N ASP A 358 -10.33 9.05 6.81
CA ASP A 358 -11.37 9.54 5.92
C ASP A 358 -11.55 8.61 4.72
N SER A 359 -12.42 8.98 3.78
CA SER A 359 -12.75 8.18 2.60
C SER A 359 -11.61 8.02 1.59
N ASN A 360 -10.51 8.76 1.74
CA ASN A 360 -9.33 8.61 0.88
C ASN A 360 -8.49 7.40 1.29
N TYR A 361 -8.65 6.90 2.51
CA TYR A 361 -7.92 5.74 3.01
C TYR A 361 -8.80 4.49 2.98
N VAL A 362 -8.18 3.37 2.64
CA VAL A 362 -8.80 2.04 2.66
C VAL A 362 -7.82 1.05 3.27
N TRP A 363 -8.30 -0.09 3.75
CA TRP A 363 -7.42 -1.18 4.16
C TRP A 363 -6.73 -1.82 2.96
N ASP A 364 -5.59 -2.45 3.21
CA ASP A 364 -4.79 -3.17 2.23
C ASP A 364 -5.52 -4.36 1.55
N ASP A 365 -6.64 -4.82 2.11
CA ASP A 365 -7.59 -5.79 1.55
C ASP A 365 -8.77 -5.15 0.81
N GLY A 366 -8.81 -3.82 0.70
CA GLY A 366 -9.84 -3.04 0.01
C GLY A 366 -11.08 -2.74 0.85
N GLN A 367 -11.12 -3.12 2.13
CA GLN A 367 -12.24 -2.77 3.01
C GLN A 367 -12.18 -1.29 3.44
N ILE A 368 -13.33 -0.71 3.80
CA ILE A 368 -13.48 0.72 4.17
C ILE A 368 -13.98 0.95 5.61
N GLY A 369 -14.31 -0.13 6.34
CA GLY A 369 -14.88 -0.06 7.69
C GLY A 369 -13.84 -0.20 8.80
N ALA A 370 -14.27 -0.06 10.05
CA ALA A 370 -13.37 -0.25 11.18
C ALA A 370 -12.87 -1.71 11.32
N LYS A 371 -11.62 -1.87 11.76
CA LYS A 371 -11.01 -3.14 12.17
C LYS A 371 -10.57 -3.07 13.63
N GLN A 372 -10.64 -4.19 14.33
CA GLN A 372 -10.06 -4.28 15.67
C GLN A 372 -8.56 -4.54 15.57
N VAL A 373 -7.79 -3.78 16.33
CA VAL A 373 -6.35 -3.95 16.50
C VAL A 373 -6.05 -4.11 17.97
N ASP A 374 -5.10 -4.99 18.28
CA ASP A 374 -4.76 -5.36 19.63
C ASP A 374 -3.26 -5.19 19.87
N PHE A 375 -2.89 -4.63 21.01
CA PHE A 375 -1.52 -4.64 21.50
C PHE A 375 -1.45 -4.97 22.98
N THR A 376 -0.34 -5.56 23.41
CA THR A 376 -0.13 -5.95 24.82
C THR A 376 0.88 -5.04 25.49
N VAL A 377 0.52 -4.50 26.64
CA VAL A 377 1.35 -3.59 27.44
C VAL A 377 1.65 -4.20 28.82
N GLN A 378 2.83 -3.91 29.36
CA GLN A 378 3.26 -4.38 30.68
C GLN A 378 3.07 -3.28 31.73
N LEU A 379 2.16 -3.49 32.68
CA LEU A 379 1.75 -2.50 33.68
C LEU A 379 2.13 -2.93 35.09
N THR A 380 2.48 -1.95 35.94
CA THR A 380 2.52 -2.15 37.39
C THR A 380 1.11 -1.91 37.92
N VAL A 381 0.47 -2.94 38.45
CA VAL A 381 -0.91 -2.84 38.94
C VAL A 381 -0.94 -2.87 40.46
N ASN A 382 -1.39 -1.77 41.04
CA ASN A 382 -1.60 -1.65 42.48
C ASN A 382 -3.03 -2.12 42.80
N ASN A 383 -3.14 -2.98 43.81
CA ASN A 383 -4.43 -3.48 44.28
C ASN A 383 -5.22 -2.44 45.05
#